data_AF-A0A194PY42-F1
#
_entry.id   AF-A0A194PY42-F1
#
_cell.length_a   1.000
_cell.length_b   1.000
_cell.length_c   1.000
_cell.angle_alpha   90.00
_cell.angle_beta   90.00
_cell.angle_gamma   90.00
#
_symmetry.space_group_name_H-M   'P 1'
#
loop_
_entity.id
_entity.type
_entity.pdbx_description
1 polymer ?
#
loop_
_entity_poly.entity_id
_entity_poly.type
_entity_poly.pdbx_seq_one_letter_code
_entity_poly.pdbx_strand_id
1 'polypeptide(L)'
;MLTFITFFKIRGRWKLRGLPKMGEIARIFTFAVCQGRSSHSLKKQLSTCLKRPLVCTSPLVSCDRNAHTQDITRNIKHISNDKIKLSVDPQTMKCAEPINKPMCIMLSWLLSKPKHVMKYAELYLEQGYDVISVSCTPWQLMRPMNGVKVVARDLIKFMYHNGDKFVVHGFSVGGYVWSEGLVYAVNNKKLYQPVLDRVEAQVWDSVADLTAVTVGVPHALFPNNKFLRSTLHSTLELYLKVFSSVTAQYKLASDTYYSTPCRAPGLFLLSSSDPVGAETNIQNAHDTWLQMGIKCTWKCWENSPHVLHYMHHPEEYRDLLLAHLREHTTVLRERASERHHDSIHEKKRATA
;
A
#
# COMPACT_ATOMS: atom_id res chain seq x y z
N MET A 1 -29.90 21.50 6.29
CA MET A 1 -29.72 22.93 6.00
C MET A 1 -28.24 23.15 5.69
N LEU A 2 -27.85 23.05 4.40
CA LEU A 2 -26.47 23.29 3.96
C LEU A 2 -26.26 24.81 3.84
N THR A 3 -25.26 25.35 4.53
CA THR A 3 -24.90 26.77 4.45
C THR A 3 -24.22 27.03 3.10
N PHE A 4 -24.87 27.82 2.24
CA PHE A 4 -24.27 28.34 1.00
C PHE A 4 -23.14 29.34 1.35
N ILE A 5 -21.97 29.17 0.75
CA ILE A 5 -20.88 30.15 0.82
C ILE A 5 -21.16 31.23 -0.23
N THR A 6 -21.47 32.46 0.20
CA THR A 6 -21.70 33.61 -0.67
C THR A 6 -20.48 34.52 -0.71
N PHE A 7 -20.06 34.95 -1.90
CA PHE A 7 -18.95 35.89 -2.09
C PHE A 7 -19.45 37.33 -2.22
N PHE A 8 -18.78 38.29 -1.57
CA PHE A 8 -18.97 39.72 -1.84
C PHE A 8 -17.62 40.45 -1.93
N LYS A 9 -17.53 41.40 -2.87
CA LYS A 9 -16.33 42.20 -3.16
C LYS A 9 -16.50 43.58 -2.50
N ILE A 10 -15.64 43.90 -1.53
CA ILE A 10 -15.58 45.25 -0.94
C ILE A 10 -14.15 45.79 -1.10
N ARG A 11 -14.02 46.94 -1.78
CA ARG A 11 -12.75 47.68 -1.96
C ARG A 11 -11.59 46.83 -2.50
N GLY A 12 -11.83 46.08 -3.59
CA GLY A 12 -10.76 45.41 -4.33
C GLY A 12 -10.11 44.19 -3.67
N ARG A 13 -10.51 43.81 -2.44
CA ARG A 13 -10.10 42.54 -1.80
C ARG A 13 -11.29 41.62 -1.61
N TRP A 14 -11.13 40.36 -2.01
CA TRP A 14 -12.06 39.29 -1.68
C TRP A 14 -12.01 39.05 -0.16
N LYS A 15 -13.14 39.22 0.55
CA LYS A 15 -13.27 38.78 1.94
C LYS A 15 -14.10 37.50 1.97
N LEU A 16 -13.52 36.42 2.50
CA LEU A 16 -14.24 35.20 2.82
C LEU A 16 -14.94 35.34 4.18
N ARG A 17 -16.27 35.21 4.20
CA ARG A 17 -17.02 34.83 5.40
C ARG A 17 -17.52 33.40 5.20
N GLY A 18 -17.36 32.55 6.22
CA GLY A 18 -17.88 31.17 6.19
C GLY A 18 -16.90 30.10 5.72
N LEU A 19 -15.61 30.21 6.05
CA LEU A 19 -14.79 28.99 6.10
C LEU A 19 -15.37 28.11 7.20
N PRO A 20 -15.75 26.85 6.90
CA PRO A 20 -15.96 25.93 7.98
C PRO A 20 -14.68 25.86 8.78
N LYS A 21 -14.74 26.09 10.10
CA LYS A 21 -13.60 25.83 10.99
C LYS A 21 -13.06 24.44 10.63
N MET A 22 -11.78 24.15 10.81
CA MET A 22 -11.24 22.78 10.60
C MET A 22 -12.14 21.68 11.21
N GLY A 23 -12.87 22.00 12.29
CA GLY A 23 -13.92 21.18 12.89
C GLY A 23 -15.16 20.88 12.03
N GLU A 24 -15.58 21.74 11.09
CA GLU A 24 -16.72 21.49 10.19
C GLU A 24 -16.35 20.63 8.97
N ILE A 25 -15.17 20.80 8.38
CA ILE A 25 -14.63 19.83 7.40
C ILE A 25 -14.39 18.49 8.09
N ALA A 26 -13.83 18.51 9.31
CA ALA A 26 -13.72 17.32 10.14
C ALA A 26 -15.09 16.72 10.47
N ARG A 27 -16.15 17.52 10.66
CA ARG A 27 -17.52 17.03 10.88
C ARG A 27 -18.14 16.44 9.63
N ILE A 28 -17.98 17.03 8.45
CA ILE A 28 -18.44 16.44 7.18
C ILE A 28 -17.72 15.10 6.93
N PHE A 29 -16.41 15.06 7.20
CA PHE A 29 -15.60 13.85 7.09
C PHE A 29 -15.95 12.81 8.15
N THR A 30 -16.16 13.21 9.41
CA THR A 30 -16.61 12.34 10.51
C THR A 30 -18.02 11.83 10.25
N PHE A 31 -18.91 12.67 9.72
CA PHE A 31 -20.27 12.28 9.33
C PHE A 31 -20.26 11.26 8.20
N ALA A 32 -19.42 11.45 7.17
CA ALA A 32 -19.23 10.47 6.10
C ALA A 32 -18.65 9.14 6.62
N VAL A 33 -17.66 9.18 7.51
CA VAL A 33 -17.04 7.99 8.13
C VAL A 33 -17.98 7.27 9.10
N CYS A 34 -18.78 8.02 9.87
CA CYS A 34 -19.73 7.47 10.85
C CYS A 34 -21.03 6.95 10.22
N GLN A 35 -21.53 7.57 9.14
CA GLN A 35 -22.65 7.00 8.38
C GLN A 35 -22.25 5.69 7.67
N GLY A 36 -20.98 5.51 7.30
CA GLY A 36 -20.46 4.21 6.85
C GLY A 36 -20.44 3.11 7.93
N ARG A 37 -20.65 3.46 9.21
CA ARG A 37 -20.68 2.51 10.34
C ARG A 37 -22.08 2.25 10.91
N SER A 38 -23.11 2.98 10.48
CA SER A 38 -24.49 2.77 10.96
C SER A 38 -25.45 2.59 9.80
N SER A 39 -25.62 1.34 9.39
CA SER A 39 -26.86 0.89 8.74
C SER A 39 -27.13 -0.53 9.18
N HIS A 40 -27.94 -0.66 10.23
CA HIS A 40 -28.55 -1.90 10.67
C HIS A 40 -29.53 -2.50 9.63
N SER A 41 -29.65 -1.91 8.43
CA SER A 41 -30.51 -2.37 7.34
C SER A 41 -29.79 -3.33 6.36
N LEU A 42 -28.46 -3.41 6.37
CA LEU A 42 -27.68 -4.21 5.40
C LEU A 42 -27.57 -5.72 5.69
N LYS A 43 -28.10 -6.22 6.82
CA LYS A 43 -28.03 -7.66 7.15
C LYS A 43 -29.00 -8.54 6.35
N LYS A 44 -29.99 -7.96 5.65
CA LYS A 44 -31.08 -8.75 5.03
C LYS A 44 -31.02 -8.89 3.50
N GLN A 45 -30.06 -8.26 2.83
CA GLN A 45 -29.94 -8.32 1.35
C GLN A 45 -28.69 -9.06 0.82
N LEU A 46 -27.83 -9.58 1.69
CA LEU A 46 -26.61 -10.32 1.30
C LEU A 46 -26.75 -11.84 1.39
N SER A 47 -27.94 -12.38 1.70
CA SER A 47 -28.16 -13.83 1.84
C SER A 47 -28.69 -14.55 0.58
N THR A 48 -28.90 -13.85 -0.53
CA THR A 48 -29.57 -14.44 -1.72
C THR A 48 -28.72 -14.60 -2.98
N CYS A 49 -27.45 -14.16 -3.01
CA CYS A 49 -26.60 -14.28 -4.21
C CYS A 49 -25.38 -15.20 -4.10
N LEU A 50 -25.24 -16.00 -3.05
CA LEU A 50 -24.16 -16.99 -2.91
C LEU A 50 -24.73 -18.40 -2.82
N LYS A 51 -25.21 -18.93 -3.95
CA LYS A 51 -25.40 -20.37 -4.14
C LYS A 51 -24.96 -20.76 -5.55
N ARG A 52 -23.71 -21.19 -5.66
CA ARG A 52 -23.23 -22.35 -6.44
C ARG A 52 -21.69 -22.42 -6.35
N PRO A 53 -21.12 -23.50 -5.80
CA PRO A 53 -19.68 -23.73 -5.87
C PRO A 53 -19.35 -24.48 -7.16
N LEU A 54 -18.41 -23.96 -7.94
CA LEU A 54 -17.66 -24.76 -8.91
C LEU A 54 -16.41 -25.27 -8.19
N VAL A 55 -16.35 -26.59 -8.04
CA VAL A 55 -15.25 -27.32 -7.44
C VAL A 55 -14.15 -27.44 -8.50
N CYS A 56 -12.99 -26.85 -8.25
CA CYS A 56 -11.76 -27.17 -8.96
C CYS A 56 -10.77 -27.67 -7.92
N THR A 57 -10.52 -28.99 -7.91
CA THR A 57 -9.58 -29.65 -7.02
C THR A 57 -8.21 -29.70 -7.66
N SER A 58 -7.29 -28.87 -7.16
CA SER A 58 -5.85 -29.10 -7.28
C SER A 58 -5.32 -29.47 -5.88
N PRO A 59 -4.39 -30.42 -5.75
CA PRO A 59 -3.96 -30.91 -4.45
C PRO A 59 -3.12 -29.83 -3.74
N LEU A 60 -3.71 -29.23 -2.71
CA LEU A 60 -3.02 -28.33 -1.79
C LEU A 60 -2.17 -29.17 -0.84
N VAL A 61 -0.85 -28.99 -0.90
CA VAL A 61 0.06 -29.33 0.19
C VAL A 61 -0.41 -28.51 1.41
N SER A 62 -0.90 -29.20 2.43
CA SER A 62 -1.36 -28.62 3.69
C SER A 62 -0.15 -28.12 4.49
N CYS A 63 0.22 -26.85 4.34
CA CYS A 63 1.04 -26.14 5.32
C CYS A 63 0.13 -25.59 6.43
N ASP A 64 0.49 -25.89 7.67
CA ASP A 64 -0.24 -25.60 8.90
C ASP A 64 -0.58 -24.10 9.01
N ARG A 65 -1.87 -23.75 8.90
CA ARG A 65 -2.35 -22.37 8.67
C ARG A 65 -2.62 -21.63 9.98
N ASN A 66 -1.61 -21.07 10.62
CA ASN A 66 -1.83 -20.08 11.68
C ASN A 66 -0.79 -18.96 11.62
N ALA A 67 -0.83 -18.13 10.59
CA ALA A 67 -0.07 -16.88 10.58
C ALA A 67 -0.50 -16.01 11.78
N HIS A 68 0.47 -15.63 12.61
CA HIS A 68 0.30 -14.80 13.79
C HIS A 68 0.45 -13.33 13.41
N THR A 69 -0.46 -12.48 13.88
CA THR A 69 -0.39 -11.03 13.68
C THR A 69 -0.16 -10.33 15.00
N GLN A 70 0.84 -9.46 15.04
CA GLN A 70 1.15 -8.61 16.18
C GLN A 70 1.16 -7.13 15.76
N ASP A 71 0.53 -6.27 16.57
CA ASP A 71 0.61 -4.83 16.39
C ASP A 71 1.97 -4.32 16.91
N ILE A 72 2.73 -3.62 16.07
CA ILE A 72 3.94 -2.87 16.45
C ILE A 72 3.54 -1.44 16.85
N THR A 73 2.72 -0.83 16.00
CA THR A 73 2.01 0.42 16.28
C THR A 73 0.58 0.28 15.80
N ARG A 74 -0.24 1.31 16.00
CA ARG A 74 -1.60 1.34 15.42
C ARG A 74 -1.63 1.24 13.88
N ASN A 75 -0.51 1.56 13.21
CA ASN A 75 -0.40 1.62 11.75
C ASN A 75 0.49 0.51 11.18
N ILE A 76 1.36 -0.10 11.99
CA ILE A 76 2.35 -1.09 11.56
C ILE A 76 2.10 -2.40 12.31
N LYS A 77 1.93 -3.49 11.58
CA LYS A 77 1.73 -4.83 12.12
C LYS A 77 2.77 -5.78 11.57
N HIS A 78 3.25 -6.69 12.39
CA HIS A 78 4.07 -7.82 11.97
C HIS A 78 3.15 -9.03 11.79
N ILE A 79 3.36 -9.77 10.70
CA ILE A 79 2.67 -11.01 10.38
C ILE A 79 3.74 -12.05 10.10
N SER A 80 3.69 -13.19 10.79
CA SER A 80 4.64 -14.28 10.63
C SER A 80 3.98 -15.65 10.80
N ASN A 81 4.53 -16.67 10.16
CA ASN A 81 4.16 -18.06 10.44
C ASN A 81 4.74 -18.57 11.77
N ASP A 82 5.72 -17.85 12.33
CA ASP A 82 6.33 -18.22 13.60
C ASP A 82 5.59 -17.55 14.76
N LYS A 83 5.52 -18.24 15.89
CA LYS A 83 5.04 -17.67 17.16
C LYS A 83 6.11 -16.78 17.78
N ILE A 84 6.33 -15.61 17.18
CA ILE A 84 7.29 -14.61 17.68
C ILE A 84 6.51 -13.51 18.41
N LYS A 85 7.02 -13.12 19.58
CA LYS A 85 6.55 -11.93 20.29
C LYS A 85 7.63 -10.86 20.21
N LEU A 86 7.39 -9.83 19.38
CA LEU A 86 8.30 -8.71 19.23
C LEU A 86 8.08 -7.71 20.37
N SER A 87 9.16 -7.27 21.03
CA SER A 87 9.13 -6.07 21.87
C SER A 87 9.80 -4.95 21.11
N VAL A 88 9.11 -3.82 20.90
CA VAL A 88 9.61 -2.72 20.08
C VAL A 88 9.65 -1.44 20.89
N ASP A 89 10.80 -0.77 20.88
CA ASP A 89 10.94 0.54 21.48
C ASP A 89 10.13 1.58 20.65
N PRO A 90 9.17 2.29 21.26
CA PRO A 90 8.23 3.14 20.52
C PRO A 90 8.85 4.43 19.95
N GLN A 91 10.06 4.82 20.37
CA GLN A 91 10.71 6.05 19.88
C GLN A 91 11.69 5.76 18.73
N THR A 92 12.45 4.68 18.89
CA THR A 92 13.49 4.24 17.94
C THR A 92 12.93 3.28 16.90
N MET A 93 11.83 2.57 17.20
CA MET A 93 11.29 1.47 16.40
C MET A 93 12.19 0.23 16.35
N LYS A 94 13.18 0.12 17.24
CA LYS A 94 14.07 -1.04 17.32
C LYS A 94 13.41 -2.19 18.09
N CYS A 95 13.49 -3.41 17.56
CA CYS A 95 13.07 -4.62 18.27
C CYS A 95 14.15 -5.02 19.29
N ALA A 96 13.71 -5.53 20.45
CA ALA A 96 14.61 -6.11 21.45
C ALA A 96 15.29 -7.36 20.91
N GLU A 97 14.51 -8.22 20.24
CA GLU A 97 14.99 -9.43 19.58
C GLU A 97 15.25 -9.18 18.09
N PRO A 98 16.32 -9.75 17.52
CA PRO A 98 16.63 -9.60 16.11
C PRO A 98 15.61 -10.33 15.23
N ILE A 99 15.17 -9.69 14.15
CA ILE A 99 14.35 -10.31 13.11
C ILE A 99 15.29 -10.86 12.04
N ASN A 100 15.50 -12.18 12.06
CA ASN A 100 16.46 -12.86 11.16
C ASN A 100 15.84 -13.33 9.83
N LYS A 101 14.58 -12.96 9.55
CA LYS A 101 13.89 -13.30 8.31
C LYS A 101 13.85 -12.12 7.34
N PRO A 102 13.89 -12.37 6.03
CA PRO A 102 13.61 -11.32 5.06
C PRO A 102 12.17 -10.83 5.23
N MET A 103 11.93 -9.56 4.94
CA MET A 103 10.65 -8.92 5.21
C MET A 103 10.00 -8.36 3.94
N CYS A 104 8.71 -8.61 3.78
CA CYS A 104 7.87 -7.87 2.85
C CYS A 104 7.24 -6.67 3.57
N ILE A 105 7.61 -5.46 3.17
CA ILE A 105 6.96 -4.21 3.57
C ILE A 105 5.70 -4.04 2.73
N MET A 106 4.56 -4.41 3.31
CA MET A 106 3.26 -4.39 2.63
C MET A 106 2.50 -3.12 2.97
N LEU A 107 2.47 -2.16 2.04
CA LEU A 107 1.81 -0.87 2.22
C LEU A 107 0.37 -0.97 1.71
N SER A 108 -0.57 -1.11 2.64
CA SER A 108 -1.98 -1.39 2.35
C SER A 108 -2.73 -0.19 1.77
N TRP A 109 -3.80 -0.49 1.04
CA TRP A 109 -4.74 0.50 0.49
C TRP A 109 -5.68 1.07 1.57
N LEU A 110 -6.41 2.13 1.24
CA LEU A 110 -7.36 2.75 2.16
C LEU A 110 -8.48 1.79 2.56
N LEU A 111 -8.77 1.76 3.87
CA LEU A 111 -9.86 0.94 4.46
C LEU A 111 -9.72 -0.57 4.24
N SER A 112 -8.50 -1.04 3.96
CA SER A 112 -8.18 -2.46 3.89
C SER A 112 -8.61 -3.18 5.16
N LYS A 113 -9.26 -4.33 5.02
CA LYS A 113 -9.61 -5.20 6.16
C LYS A 113 -8.47 -6.21 6.39
N PRO A 114 -8.19 -6.61 7.65
CA PRO A 114 -7.12 -7.57 7.95
C PRO A 114 -7.20 -8.85 7.11
N LYS A 115 -8.43 -9.40 6.93
CA LYS A 115 -8.65 -10.59 6.10
C LYS A 115 -8.29 -10.43 4.61
N HIS A 116 -8.30 -9.21 4.08
CA HIS A 116 -7.91 -8.96 2.70
C HIS A 116 -6.38 -8.86 2.59
N VAL A 117 -5.77 -8.11 3.52
CA VAL A 117 -4.30 -7.99 3.61
C VAL A 117 -3.67 -9.37 3.78
N MET A 118 -4.25 -10.23 4.62
CA MET A 118 -3.73 -11.57 4.87
C MET A 118 -3.62 -12.41 3.59
N LYS A 119 -4.55 -12.30 2.64
CA LYS A 119 -4.47 -13.03 1.36
C LYS A 119 -3.24 -12.67 0.54
N TYR A 120 -2.81 -11.41 0.60
CA TYR A 120 -1.58 -10.97 -0.06
C TYR A 120 -0.36 -11.32 0.80
N ALA A 121 -0.47 -11.22 2.12
CA ALA A 121 0.61 -11.59 3.05
C ALA A 121 0.99 -13.07 2.89
N GLU A 122 0.01 -13.95 2.70
CA GLU A 122 0.20 -15.38 2.45
C GLU A 122 1.14 -15.65 1.26
N LEU A 123 1.06 -14.85 0.18
CA LEU A 123 1.96 -14.96 -0.98
C LEU A 123 3.44 -14.81 -0.60
N TYR A 124 3.75 -14.05 0.44
CA TYR A 124 5.11 -13.82 0.93
C TYR A 124 5.50 -14.77 2.06
N LEU A 125 4.56 -15.07 2.96
CA LEU A 125 4.73 -16.03 4.04
C LEU A 125 5.09 -17.43 3.49
N GLU A 126 4.43 -17.85 2.41
CA GLU A 126 4.74 -19.10 1.68
C GLU A 126 6.17 -19.10 1.10
N GLN A 127 6.73 -17.92 0.81
CA GLN A 127 8.10 -17.74 0.34
C GLN A 127 9.09 -17.53 1.50
N GLY A 128 8.66 -17.65 2.75
CA GLY A 128 9.49 -17.55 3.95
C GLY A 128 9.83 -16.12 4.38
N TYR A 129 9.11 -15.13 3.86
CA TYR A 129 9.19 -13.76 4.35
C TYR A 129 8.28 -13.58 5.57
N ASP A 130 8.69 -12.74 6.50
CA ASP A 130 7.72 -12.09 7.40
C ASP A 130 7.11 -10.88 6.69
N VAL A 131 5.90 -10.47 7.09
CA VAL A 131 5.21 -9.33 6.47
C VAL A 131 5.03 -8.20 7.47
N ILE A 132 5.54 -7.03 7.12
CA ILE A 132 5.30 -5.77 7.83
C ILE A 132 4.16 -5.05 7.12
N SER A 133 2.94 -5.25 7.61
CA SER A 133 1.75 -4.62 7.09
C SER A 133 1.62 -3.19 7.63
N VAL A 134 1.72 -2.22 6.74
CA VAL A 134 1.58 -0.79 7.04
C VAL A 134 0.26 -0.28 6.50
N SER A 135 -0.49 0.45 7.31
CA SER A 135 -1.78 1.02 6.95
C SER A 135 -1.83 2.51 7.24
N CYS A 136 -2.58 3.25 6.41
CA CYS A 136 -2.84 4.66 6.59
C CYS A 136 -4.35 4.90 6.61
N THR A 137 -4.84 5.65 7.61
CA THR A 137 -6.26 6.02 7.64
C THR A 137 -6.53 7.20 6.71
N PRO A 138 -7.76 7.37 6.19
CA PRO A 138 -8.10 8.54 5.39
C PRO A 138 -7.81 9.87 6.10
N TRP A 139 -7.96 9.91 7.44
CA TRP A 139 -7.67 11.10 8.23
C TRP A 139 -6.18 11.41 8.39
N GLN A 140 -5.33 10.37 8.36
CA GLN A 140 -3.87 10.53 8.32
C GLN A 140 -3.41 10.96 6.94
N LEU A 141 -4.01 10.40 5.88
CA LEU A 141 -3.77 10.83 4.50
C LEU A 141 -4.05 12.32 4.36
N MET A 142 -5.26 12.76 4.75
CA MET A 142 -5.70 14.16 4.68
C MET A 142 -4.87 15.15 5.51
N ARG A 143 -3.93 14.70 6.35
CA ARG A 143 -3.10 15.58 7.18
C ARG A 143 -1.64 15.18 7.04
N PRO A 144 -1.00 15.45 5.89
CA PRO A 144 0.28 14.83 5.59
C PRO A 144 1.36 15.16 6.62
N MET A 145 1.39 16.40 7.11
CA MET A 145 2.40 16.86 8.07
C MET A 145 2.41 16.10 9.40
N ASN A 146 1.22 15.77 9.94
CA ASN A 146 1.06 15.19 11.28
C ASN A 146 0.42 13.79 11.25
N GLY A 147 0.15 13.27 10.06
CA GLY A 147 -0.54 12.01 9.80
C GLY A 147 0.40 11.04 9.09
N VAL A 148 0.36 11.03 7.76
CA VAL A 148 1.12 10.07 6.96
C VAL A 148 2.64 10.18 7.14
N LYS A 149 3.21 11.38 7.32
CA LYS A 149 4.65 11.55 7.59
C LYS A 149 5.12 10.83 8.85
N VAL A 150 4.27 10.78 9.88
CA VAL A 150 4.58 10.06 11.12
C VAL A 150 4.64 8.56 10.85
N VAL A 151 3.64 8.02 10.14
CA VAL A 151 3.60 6.59 9.76
C VAL A 151 4.81 6.21 8.92
N ALA A 152 5.12 7.03 7.90
CA ALA A 152 6.23 6.77 7.00
C ALA A 152 7.60 6.88 7.68
N ARG A 153 7.77 7.87 8.57
CA ARG A 153 8.98 7.99 9.41
C ARG A 153 9.18 6.76 10.28
N ASP A 154 8.12 6.32 10.97
CA ASP A 154 8.20 5.17 11.87
C ASP A 154 8.51 3.88 11.09
N LEU A 155 8.00 3.75 9.86
CA LEU A 155 8.40 2.68 8.94
C LEU A 155 9.90 2.72 8.59
N ILE A 156 10.42 3.86 8.16
CA ILE A 156 11.85 3.96 7.78
C ILE A 156 12.77 3.69 8.99
N LYS A 157 12.41 4.19 10.18
CA LYS A 157 13.11 3.86 11.42
C LYS A 157 13.05 2.37 11.75
N PHE A 158 11.88 1.75 11.58
CA PHE A 158 11.73 0.31 11.78
C PHE A 158 12.63 -0.46 10.83
N MET A 159 12.61 -0.15 9.53
CA MET A 159 13.49 -0.80 8.56
C MET A 159 14.98 -0.56 8.89
N TYR A 160 15.36 0.64 9.32
CA TYR A 160 16.74 0.96 9.70
C TYR A 160 17.26 0.05 10.81
N HIS A 161 16.46 -0.22 11.84
CA HIS A 161 16.89 -1.00 12.99
C HIS A 161 16.64 -2.51 12.88
N ASN A 162 15.76 -2.95 11.97
CA ASN A 162 15.27 -4.32 11.96
C ASN A 162 15.28 -4.93 10.56
N GLY A 163 15.85 -6.12 10.45
CA GLY A 163 15.96 -6.92 9.23
C GLY A 163 16.91 -6.33 8.20
N ASP A 164 17.41 -7.19 7.31
CA ASP A 164 18.50 -6.84 6.38
C ASP A 164 18.16 -7.01 4.90
N LYS A 165 17.04 -7.64 4.58
CA LYS A 165 16.57 -7.86 3.21
C LYS A 165 15.09 -7.53 3.13
N PHE A 166 14.73 -6.60 2.24
CA PHE A 166 13.37 -6.13 2.09
C PHE A 166 12.83 -6.35 0.68
N VAL A 167 11.53 -6.62 0.61
CA VAL A 167 10.71 -6.42 -0.58
C VAL A 167 9.65 -5.40 -0.22
N VAL A 168 9.35 -4.46 -1.12
CA VAL A 168 8.23 -3.53 -0.92
C VAL A 168 7.06 -3.97 -1.80
N HIS A 169 5.86 -4.04 -1.24
CA HIS A 169 4.63 -4.24 -1.99
C HIS A 169 3.64 -3.15 -1.62
N GLY A 170 3.45 -2.18 -2.52
CA GLY A 170 2.54 -1.07 -2.31
C GLY A 170 1.26 -1.18 -3.12
N PHE A 171 0.14 -0.95 -2.44
CA PHE A 171 -1.20 -0.93 -3.01
C PHE A 171 -1.78 0.48 -2.97
N SER A 172 -2.24 1.03 -4.09
CA SER A 172 -2.97 2.31 -4.08
C SER A 172 -2.22 3.40 -3.30
N VAL A 173 -2.87 4.02 -2.29
CA VAL A 173 -2.29 5.02 -1.37
C VAL A 173 -1.01 4.54 -0.66
N GLY A 174 -0.75 3.24 -0.61
CA GLY A 174 0.49 2.67 -0.10
C GLY A 174 1.70 3.28 -0.79
N GLY A 175 1.61 3.58 -2.09
CA GLY A 175 2.64 4.32 -2.83
C GLY A 175 2.92 5.70 -2.25
N TYR A 176 1.89 6.44 -1.84
CA TYR A 176 2.06 7.72 -1.17
C TYR A 176 2.69 7.59 0.22
N VAL A 177 2.34 6.55 1.00
CA VAL A 177 3.01 6.27 2.29
C VAL A 177 4.50 5.99 2.09
N TRP A 178 4.84 5.19 1.07
CA TRP A 178 6.23 4.96 0.68
C TRP A 178 6.94 6.24 0.29
N SER A 179 6.30 7.05 -0.56
CA SER A 179 6.82 8.33 -1.05
C SER A 179 7.23 9.26 0.09
N GLU A 180 6.38 9.39 1.12
CA GLU A 180 6.72 10.16 2.33
C GLU A 180 7.90 9.57 3.12
N GLY A 181 8.04 8.24 3.09
CA GLY A 181 9.19 7.53 3.65
C GLY A 181 10.47 7.84 2.87
N LEU A 182 10.40 7.85 1.54
CA LEU A 182 11.49 8.26 0.66
C LEU A 182 11.89 9.72 0.91
N VAL A 183 10.93 10.64 1.06
CA VAL A 183 11.22 12.04 1.43
C VAL A 183 11.97 12.10 2.77
N TYR A 184 11.53 11.33 3.78
CA TYR A 184 12.21 11.28 5.08
C TYR A 184 13.64 10.71 4.97
N ALA A 185 13.83 9.68 4.14
CA ALA A 185 15.11 9.06 3.88
C ALA A 185 16.08 10.01 3.17
N VAL A 186 15.63 10.71 2.12
CA VAL A 186 16.44 11.68 1.35
C VAL A 186 16.91 12.84 2.22
N ASN A 187 16.03 13.36 3.09
CA ASN A 187 16.40 14.43 4.03
C ASN A 187 17.48 14.00 5.05
N ASN A 188 17.69 12.69 5.23
CA ASN A 188 18.71 12.12 6.11
C ASN A 188 19.54 11.07 5.35
N LYS A 189 19.91 11.37 4.10
CA LYS A 189 20.43 10.39 3.13
C LYS A 189 21.56 9.51 3.66
N LYS A 190 22.51 10.08 4.39
CA LYS A 190 23.65 9.34 4.97
C LYS A 190 23.20 8.18 5.87
N LEU A 191 22.09 8.35 6.60
CA LEU A 191 21.58 7.36 7.54
C LEU A 191 20.69 6.33 6.86
N TYR A 192 19.83 6.77 5.93
CA TYR A 192 18.75 5.92 5.42
C TYR A 192 18.92 5.45 3.97
N GLN A 193 19.88 5.95 3.19
CA GLN A 193 20.19 5.34 1.89
C GLN A 193 20.57 3.86 2.02
N PRO A 194 21.41 3.43 2.99
CA PRO A 194 21.69 2.01 3.20
C PRO A 194 20.44 1.17 3.52
N VAL A 195 19.38 1.78 4.05
CA VAL A 195 18.10 1.09 4.28
C VAL A 195 17.37 0.83 2.97
N LEU A 196 17.37 1.82 2.08
CA LEU A 196 16.76 1.69 0.75
C LEU A 196 17.55 0.73 -0.14
N ASP A 197 18.87 0.67 0.03
CA ASP A 197 19.76 -0.23 -0.71
C ASP A 197 19.58 -1.71 -0.31
N ARG A 198 18.97 -1.97 0.87
CA ARG A 198 18.55 -3.31 1.32
C ARG A 198 17.22 -3.78 0.73
N VAL A 199 16.53 -2.92 -0.03
CA VAL A 199 15.34 -3.33 -0.79
C VAL A 199 15.82 -4.03 -2.05
N GLU A 200 15.40 -5.29 -2.22
CA GLU A 200 15.82 -6.13 -3.35
C GLU A 200 14.81 -6.12 -4.50
N ALA A 201 13.52 -5.86 -4.20
CA ALA A 201 12.45 -5.78 -5.20
C ALA A 201 11.29 -4.89 -4.71
N GLN A 202 10.56 -4.32 -5.66
CA GLN A 202 9.38 -3.49 -5.44
C GLN A 202 8.21 -4.01 -6.27
N VAL A 203 7.00 -4.03 -5.71
CA VAL A 203 5.77 -4.40 -6.39
C VAL A 203 4.74 -3.30 -6.17
N TRP A 204 4.17 -2.79 -7.25
CA TRP A 204 3.21 -1.69 -7.25
C TRP A 204 1.90 -2.16 -7.87
N ASP A 205 0.90 -2.41 -7.03
CA ASP A 205 -0.45 -2.80 -7.43
C ASP A 205 -1.38 -1.58 -7.35
N SER A 206 -1.89 -1.16 -8.51
CA SER A 206 -2.83 -0.04 -8.63
C SER A 206 -2.35 1.23 -7.92
N VAL A 207 -1.04 1.54 -7.98
CA VAL A 207 -0.45 2.64 -7.19
C VAL A 207 -1.12 3.97 -7.49
N ALA A 208 -1.39 4.76 -6.45
CA ALA A 208 -2.08 6.04 -6.57
C ALA A 208 -1.33 7.12 -5.77
N ASP A 209 -1.16 8.29 -6.41
CA ASP A 209 -0.43 9.44 -5.90
C ASP A 209 -1.37 10.50 -5.29
N LEU A 210 -1.28 11.76 -5.68
CA LEU A 210 -2.28 12.79 -5.39
C LEU A 210 -3.70 12.39 -5.84
N THR A 211 -3.82 11.60 -6.91
CA THR A 211 -5.09 11.01 -7.38
C THR A 211 -5.76 10.14 -6.32
N ALA A 212 -4.99 9.53 -5.40
CA ALA A 212 -5.53 8.79 -4.27
C ALA A 212 -6.41 9.69 -3.38
N VAL A 213 -6.07 10.97 -3.25
CA VAL A 213 -6.81 11.94 -2.42
C VAL A 213 -8.09 12.37 -3.12
N THR A 214 -8.02 12.90 -4.34
CA THR A 214 -9.18 13.52 -4.99
C THR A 214 -10.11 12.52 -5.65
N VAL A 215 -9.60 11.39 -6.14
CA VAL A 215 -10.39 10.38 -6.86
C VAL A 215 -10.54 9.10 -6.04
N GLY A 216 -9.45 8.61 -5.43
CA GLY A 216 -9.44 7.39 -4.64
C GLY A 216 -10.32 7.44 -3.40
N VAL A 217 -10.18 8.46 -2.55
CA VAL A 217 -10.97 8.61 -1.32
C VAL A 217 -12.47 8.67 -1.62
N PRO A 218 -12.97 9.49 -2.59
CA PRO A 218 -14.39 9.45 -2.93
C PRO A 218 -14.88 8.10 -3.43
N HIS A 219 -14.12 7.41 -4.29
CA HIS A 219 -14.50 6.09 -4.79
C HIS A 219 -14.56 5.04 -3.67
N ALA A 220 -13.62 5.08 -2.73
CA ALA A 220 -13.59 4.18 -1.59
C ALA A 220 -14.75 4.41 -0.62
N LEU A 221 -15.11 5.66 -0.35
CA LEU A 221 -16.17 6.00 0.62
C LEU A 221 -17.57 5.88 0.04
N PHE A 222 -17.75 6.16 -1.26
CA PHE A 222 -19.08 6.25 -1.89
C PHE A 222 -19.19 5.47 -3.21
N PRO A 223 -18.84 4.17 -3.26
CA PRO A 223 -18.72 3.41 -4.50
C PRO A 223 -20.00 3.40 -5.34
N ASN A 224 -21.18 3.46 -4.73
CA ASN A 224 -22.47 3.40 -5.42
C ASN A 224 -23.23 4.74 -5.49
N ASN A 225 -22.66 5.84 -4.98
CA ASN A 225 -23.33 7.14 -4.94
C ASN A 225 -22.53 8.21 -5.70
N LYS A 226 -22.88 8.40 -6.98
CA LYS A 226 -22.19 9.36 -7.88
C LYS A 226 -22.27 10.80 -7.38
N PHE A 227 -23.40 11.19 -6.79
CA PHE A 227 -23.60 12.55 -6.26
C PHE A 227 -22.66 12.83 -5.08
N LEU A 228 -22.61 11.92 -4.09
CA LEU A 228 -21.70 12.07 -2.95
C LEU A 228 -20.23 11.95 -3.37
N ARG A 229 -19.90 11.08 -4.34
CA ARG A 229 -18.56 11.02 -4.93
C ARG A 229 -18.14 12.36 -5.54
N SER A 230 -18.98 12.92 -6.40
CA SER A 230 -18.70 14.21 -7.06
C SER A 230 -18.60 15.35 -6.04
N THR A 231 -19.48 15.37 -5.04
CA THR A 231 -19.46 16.38 -3.97
C THR A 231 -18.17 16.30 -3.16
N LEU A 232 -17.77 15.08 -2.76
CA LEU A 232 -16.54 14.87 -2.00
C LEU A 232 -15.29 15.17 -2.85
N HIS A 233 -15.27 14.76 -4.13
CA HIS A 233 -14.21 15.12 -5.08
C HIS A 233 -14.00 16.64 -5.13
N SER A 234 -15.06 17.40 -5.42
CA SER A 234 -14.99 18.87 -5.48
C SER A 234 -14.56 19.51 -4.16
N THR A 235 -15.00 18.94 -3.03
CA THR A 235 -14.59 19.38 -1.69
C THR A 235 -13.09 19.16 -1.46
N LEU A 236 -12.56 18.02 -1.88
CA LEU A 236 -11.16 17.67 -1.74
C LEU A 236 -10.27 18.49 -2.68
N GLU A 237 -10.73 18.77 -3.91
CA GLU A 237 -10.04 19.72 -4.78
C GLU A 237 -9.98 21.12 -4.19
N LEU A 238 -11.08 21.61 -3.61
CA LEU A 238 -11.10 22.90 -2.93
C LEU A 238 -10.14 22.91 -1.73
N TYR A 239 -10.12 21.82 -0.96
CA TYR A 239 -9.16 21.64 0.13
C TYR A 239 -7.71 21.76 -0.36
N LEU A 240 -7.34 21.06 -1.42
CA LEU A 240 -6.00 21.14 -1.99
C LEU A 240 -5.67 22.53 -2.54
N LYS A 241 -6.64 23.23 -3.14
CA LYS A 241 -6.46 24.61 -3.63
C LYS A 241 -6.24 25.61 -2.50
N VAL A 242 -6.97 25.47 -1.39
CA VAL A 242 -6.88 26.41 -0.24
C VAL A 242 -5.64 26.15 0.61
N PHE A 243 -5.28 24.89 0.84
CA PHE A 243 -4.16 24.51 1.70
C PHE A 243 -2.90 24.21 0.86
N SER A 244 -2.28 25.27 0.33
CA SER A 244 -1.13 25.17 -0.58
C SER A 244 0.06 24.39 0.01
N SER A 245 0.32 24.50 1.32
CA SER A 245 1.39 23.74 1.99
C SER A 245 1.13 22.23 1.99
N VAL A 246 -0.13 21.82 2.11
CA VAL A 246 -0.55 20.42 2.02
C VAL A 246 -0.36 19.91 0.60
N THR A 247 -0.81 20.68 -0.39
CA THR A 247 -0.63 20.33 -1.81
C THR A 247 0.84 20.27 -2.21
N ALA A 248 1.67 21.19 -1.73
CA ALA A 248 3.11 21.16 -1.94
C ALA A 248 3.75 19.89 -1.36
N GLN A 249 3.31 19.45 -0.18
CA GLN A 249 3.79 18.21 0.42
C GLN A 249 3.38 16.97 -0.40
N TYR A 250 2.12 16.89 -0.86
CA TYR A 250 1.70 15.79 -1.73
C TYR A 250 2.52 15.73 -3.03
N LYS A 251 2.77 16.89 -3.65
CA LYS A 251 3.60 16.99 -4.85
C LYS A 251 5.04 16.55 -4.59
N LEU A 252 5.66 17.07 -3.53
CA LEU A 252 7.03 16.68 -3.13
C LEU A 252 7.18 15.16 -2.97
N ALA A 253 6.22 14.52 -2.29
CA ALA A 253 6.23 13.08 -2.13
C ALA A 253 6.07 12.38 -3.49
N SER A 254 5.10 12.79 -4.32
CA SER A 254 4.90 12.23 -5.67
C SER A 254 6.17 12.36 -6.52
N ASP A 255 6.77 13.56 -6.58
CA ASP A 255 8.02 13.81 -7.30
C ASP A 255 9.18 12.93 -6.79
N THR A 256 9.22 12.68 -5.47
CA THR A 256 10.23 11.79 -4.85
C THR A 256 10.00 10.33 -5.23
N TYR A 257 8.76 9.90 -5.46
CA TYR A 257 8.46 8.57 -6.00
C TYR A 257 8.89 8.43 -7.47
N TYR A 258 8.58 9.41 -8.31
CA TYR A 258 9.06 9.42 -9.71
C TYR A 258 10.58 9.39 -9.79
N SER A 259 11.27 10.19 -8.97
CA SER A 259 12.74 10.28 -8.92
C SER A 259 13.42 9.28 -7.96
N THR A 260 12.69 8.25 -7.52
CA THR A 260 12.99 7.34 -6.40
C THR A 260 14.49 7.16 -6.04
N PRO A 261 14.86 7.34 -4.74
CA PRO A 261 16.20 6.96 -4.25
C PRO A 261 16.36 5.45 -4.05
N CYS A 262 15.27 4.67 -4.07
CA CYS A 262 15.32 3.20 -4.01
C CYS A 262 15.45 2.63 -5.43
N ARG A 263 16.57 1.95 -5.71
CA ARG A 263 16.95 1.48 -7.06
C ARG A 263 16.61 0.01 -7.33
N ALA A 264 15.89 -0.62 -6.42
CA ALA A 264 15.42 -1.99 -6.58
C ALA A 264 14.50 -2.14 -7.80
N PRO A 265 14.57 -3.26 -8.55
CA PRO A 265 13.64 -3.56 -9.64
C PRO A 265 12.17 -3.43 -9.23
N GLY A 266 11.32 -2.99 -10.16
CA GLY A 266 9.90 -2.73 -9.93
C GLY A 266 8.98 -3.60 -10.79
N LEU A 267 7.97 -4.24 -10.19
CA LEU A 267 6.86 -4.88 -10.88
C LEU A 267 5.62 -3.99 -10.77
N PHE A 268 5.07 -3.54 -11.90
CA PHE A 268 3.88 -2.72 -11.97
C PHE A 268 2.69 -3.56 -12.43
N LEU A 269 1.65 -3.62 -11.59
CA LEU A 269 0.43 -4.41 -11.77
C LEU A 269 -0.76 -3.45 -11.78
N LEU A 270 -1.50 -3.38 -12.88
CA LEU A 270 -2.57 -2.40 -13.06
C LEU A 270 -3.67 -2.89 -14.00
N SER A 271 -4.76 -2.15 -14.09
CA SER A 271 -5.87 -2.42 -15.02
C SER A 271 -6.24 -1.17 -15.81
N SER A 272 -6.43 -1.29 -17.13
CA SER A 272 -6.91 -0.17 -17.97
C SER A 272 -8.30 0.33 -17.54
N SER A 273 -9.08 -0.51 -16.85
CA SER A 273 -10.38 -0.14 -16.31
C SER A 273 -10.35 0.51 -14.92
N ASP A 274 -9.18 0.67 -14.29
CA ASP A 274 -9.05 1.24 -12.94
C ASP A 274 -9.11 2.78 -12.96
N PRO A 275 -10.18 3.40 -12.42
CA PRO A 275 -10.31 4.85 -12.41
C PRO A 275 -9.47 5.54 -11.33
N VAL A 276 -8.89 4.80 -10.38
CA VAL A 276 -8.11 5.34 -9.26
C VAL A 276 -6.62 5.21 -9.55
N GLY A 277 -6.16 4.02 -9.90
CA GLY A 277 -4.80 3.74 -10.37
C GLY A 277 -4.67 3.96 -11.88
N ALA A 278 -4.89 5.19 -12.34
CA ALA A 278 -4.96 5.49 -13.77
C ALA A 278 -3.69 5.06 -14.51
N GLU A 279 -3.85 4.28 -15.58
CA GLU A 279 -2.77 3.68 -16.36
C GLU A 279 -1.69 4.70 -16.76
N THR A 280 -2.10 5.88 -17.23
CA THR A 280 -1.18 6.95 -17.63
C THR A 280 -0.24 7.39 -16.51
N ASN A 281 -0.72 7.45 -15.28
CA ASN A 281 0.11 7.91 -14.14
C ASN A 281 1.11 6.84 -13.74
N ILE A 282 0.66 5.58 -13.72
CA ILE A 282 1.53 4.43 -13.40
C ILE A 282 2.58 4.26 -14.51
N GLN A 283 2.19 4.42 -15.77
CA GLN A 283 3.08 4.37 -16.92
C GLN A 283 4.15 5.47 -16.85
N ASN A 284 3.78 6.70 -16.48
CA ASN A 284 4.77 7.77 -16.30
C ASN A 284 5.83 7.42 -15.24
N ALA A 285 5.44 6.77 -14.14
CA ALA A 285 6.37 6.32 -13.11
C ALA A 285 7.29 5.22 -13.65
N HIS A 286 6.69 4.20 -14.28
CA HIS A 286 7.41 3.11 -14.93
C HIS A 286 8.46 3.62 -15.93
N ASP A 287 8.06 4.49 -16.85
CA ASP A 287 8.93 4.99 -17.91
C ASP A 287 10.04 5.88 -17.36
N THR A 288 9.75 6.68 -16.32
CA THR A 288 10.77 7.45 -15.59
C THR A 288 11.80 6.51 -14.96
N TRP A 289 11.36 5.43 -14.34
CA TRP A 289 12.25 4.46 -13.69
C TRP A 289 13.11 3.71 -14.69
N LEU A 290 12.56 3.33 -15.85
CA LEU A 290 13.33 2.76 -16.96
C LEU A 290 14.41 3.72 -17.45
N GLN A 291 14.09 5.01 -17.64
CA GLN A 291 15.06 6.03 -18.04
C GLN A 291 16.18 6.21 -17.00
N MET A 292 15.88 5.95 -15.73
CA MET A 292 16.84 5.95 -14.62
C MET A 292 17.69 4.67 -14.54
N GLY A 293 17.51 3.72 -15.45
CA GLY A 293 18.22 2.43 -15.49
C GLY A 293 17.70 1.40 -14.48
N ILE A 294 16.53 1.63 -13.89
CA ILE A 294 15.89 0.66 -12.98
C ILE A 294 15.17 -0.38 -13.84
N LYS A 295 15.35 -1.67 -13.52
CA LYS A 295 14.62 -2.74 -14.19
C LYS A 295 13.14 -2.68 -13.80
N CYS A 296 12.25 -2.61 -14.78
CA CYS A 296 10.82 -2.62 -14.53
C CYS A 296 10.12 -3.70 -15.35
N THR A 297 9.14 -4.36 -14.73
CA THR A 297 8.20 -5.28 -15.37
C THR A 297 6.82 -4.65 -15.34
N TRP A 298 6.10 -4.73 -16.45
CA TRP A 298 4.80 -4.10 -16.63
C TRP A 298 3.73 -5.14 -16.94
N LYS A 299 2.62 -5.10 -16.19
CA LYS A 299 1.42 -5.87 -16.50
C LYS A 299 0.18 -4.98 -16.35
N CYS A 300 -0.49 -4.73 -17.46
CA CYS A 300 -1.80 -4.11 -17.51
C CYS A 300 -2.86 -5.14 -17.95
N TRP A 301 -3.87 -5.39 -17.11
CA TRP A 301 -5.05 -6.17 -17.48
C TRP A 301 -6.10 -5.28 -18.14
N GLU A 302 -6.88 -5.82 -19.08
CA GLU A 302 -8.00 -5.07 -19.68
C GLU A 302 -9.05 -4.67 -18.63
N ASN A 303 -9.38 -5.61 -17.74
CA ASN A 303 -10.36 -5.37 -16.70
C ASN A 303 -10.05 -6.14 -15.41
N SER A 304 -9.94 -5.39 -14.32
CA SER A 304 -10.06 -5.86 -12.95
C SER A 304 -10.25 -4.66 -12.01
N PRO A 305 -11.00 -4.81 -10.90
CA PRO A 305 -11.22 -3.68 -10.01
C PRO A 305 -9.93 -3.23 -9.31
N HIS A 306 -9.86 -1.94 -8.97
CA HIS A 306 -8.77 -1.33 -8.20
C HIS A 306 -8.31 -2.20 -7.03
N VAL A 307 -7.01 -2.53 -6.97
CA VAL A 307 -6.35 -3.35 -5.93
C VAL A 307 -6.80 -4.82 -5.89
N LEU A 308 -7.73 -5.26 -6.74
CA LEU A 308 -8.27 -6.62 -6.72
C LEU A 308 -7.73 -7.50 -7.84
N HIS A 309 -6.59 -7.14 -8.44
CA HIS A 309 -5.97 -7.89 -9.53
C HIS A 309 -5.70 -9.35 -9.15
N TYR A 310 -5.11 -9.60 -7.97
CA TYR A 310 -4.89 -10.97 -7.48
C TYR A 310 -6.20 -11.75 -7.31
N MET A 311 -7.28 -11.10 -6.87
CA MET A 311 -8.57 -11.78 -6.70
C MET A 311 -9.23 -12.10 -8.05
N HIS A 312 -8.90 -11.35 -9.10
CA HIS A 312 -9.48 -11.51 -10.44
C HIS A 312 -8.65 -12.45 -11.32
N HIS A 313 -7.32 -12.37 -11.21
CA HIS A 313 -6.34 -13.07 -12.02
C HIS A 313 -5.33 -13.83 -11.13
N PRO A 314 -5.79 -14.78 -10.28
CA PRO A 314 -4.97 -15.32 -9.19
C PRO A 314 -3.71 -16.04 -9.64
N GLU A 315 -3.81 -16.88 -10.68
CA GLU A 315 -2.68 -17.64 -11.20
C GLU A 315 -1.65 -16.71 -11.85
N GLU A 316 -2.09 -15.88 -12.80
CA GLU A 316 -1.19 -14.96 -13.50
C GLU A 316 -0.54 -13.95 -12.55
N TYR A 317 -1.29 -13.37 -11.62
CA TYR A 317 -0.75 -12.47 -10.61
C TYR A 317 0.33 -13.15 -9.77
N ARG A 318 0.06 -14.37 -9.29
CA ARG A 318 1.02 -15.11 -8.48
C ARG A 318 2.27 -15.44 -9.29
N ASP A 319 2.12 -15.87 -10.53
CA ASP A 319 3.24 -16.25 -11.37
C ASP A 319 4.14 -15.05 -11.71
N LEU A 320 3.55 -13.89 -12.02
CA LEU A 320 4.28 -12.63 -12.21
C LEU A 320 5.03 -12.22 -10.94
N LEU A 321 4.35 -12.25 -9.79
CA LEU A 321 4.95 -11.91 -8.51
C LEU A 321 6.14 -12.84 -8.20
N LEU A 322 5.92 -14.15 -8.24
CA LEU A 322 6.95 -15.12 -7.90
C LEU A 322 8.11 -15.12 -8.90
N ALA A 323 7.85 -14.88 -10.20
CA ALA A 323 8.91 -14.70 -11.19
C ALA A 323 9.78 -13.49 -10.85
N HIS A 324 9.16 -12.34 -10.57
CA HIS A 324 9.86 -11.12 -10.19
C HIS A 324 10.69 -11.31 -8.91
N LEU A 325 10.13 -11.97 -7.89
CA LEU A 325 10.88 -12.26 -6.65
C LEU A 325 12.05 -13.21 -6.91
N ARG A 326 11.86 -14.29 -7.67
CA ARG A 326 12.94 -15.24 -7.98
C ARG A 326 14.09 -14.59 -8.75
N GLU A 327 13.78 -13.65 -9.64
CA GLU A 327 14.81 -12.98 -10.44
C GLU A 327 15.65 -12.00 -9.60
N HIS A 328 15.02 -11.29 -8.67
CA HIS A 328 15.64 -10.11 -8.04
C HIS A 328 15.99 -10.27 -6.56
N THR A 329 15.42 -11.23 -5.83
CA THR A 329 15.71 -11.41 -4.41
C THR A 329 16.76 -12.48 -4.17
N THR A 330 17.68 -12.24 -3.24
CA THR A 330 18.73 -13.22 -2.92
C THR A 330 18.15 -14.45 -2.21
N VAL A 331 17.15 -14.22 -1.35
CA VAL A 331 16.45 -15.26 -0.55
C VAL A 331 15.95 -16.41 -1.42
N LEU A 332 15.28 -16.10 -2.53
CA LEU A 332 14.70 -17.14 -3.39
C LEU A 332 15.74 -17.77 -4.31
N ARG A 333 16.80 -17.05 -4.68
CA ARG A 333 17.91 -17.58 -5.48
C ARG A 333 18.75 -18.57 -4.69
N GLU A 334 19.05 -18.26 -3.42
CA GLU A 334 19.75 -19.16 -2.50
C GLU A 334 18.96 -20.47 -2.30
N ARG A 335 17.66 -20.38 -1.98
CA ARG A 335 16.77 -21.55 -1.84
C ARG A 335 16.61 -22.38 -3.11
N ALA A 336 16.60 -21.75 -4.28
CA ALA A 336 16.56 -22.48 -5.55
C ALA A 336 17.85 -23.29 -5.78
N SER A 337 18.98 -22.75 -5.35
CA SER A 337 20.30 -23.39 -5.48
C SER A 337 20.44 -24.58 -4.52
N GLU A 338 19.97 -24.45 -3.28
CA GLU A 338 19.91 -25.53 -2.28
C GLU A 338 19.06 -26.71 -2.76
N ARG A 339 17.83 -26.46 -3.24
CA ARG A 339 16.95 -27.53 -3.77
C ARG A 339 17.54 -28.25 -4.98
N HIS A 340 18.28 -27.54 -5.82
CA HIS A 340 18.96 -28.17 -6.96
C HIS A 340 20.08 -29.09 -6.50
N HIS A 341 20.85 -28.69 -5.49
CA HIS A 341 21.90 -29.50 -4.89
C HIS A 341 21.35 -30.77 -4.22
N ASP A 342 20.26 -30.65 -3.45
CA ASP A 342 19.61 -31.78 -2.78
C ASP A 342 19.05 -32.79 -3.78
N SER A 343 18.42 -32.33 -4.87
CA SER A 343 17.90 -33.19 -5.93
C SER A 343 19.00 -33.99 -6.63
N ILE A 344 20.20 -33.41 -6.82
CA ILE A 344 21.35 -34.11 -7.38
C ILE A 344 21.86 -35.19 -6.41
N HIS A 345 21.92 -34.88 -5.11
CA HIS A 345 22.36 -35.83 -4.09
C HIS A 345 21.37 -36.99 -3.90
N GLU A 346 20.07 -36.73 -3.95
CA GLU A 346 19.03 -37.76 -3.86
C GLU A 346 19.04 -38.69 -5.07
N LYS A 347 19.19 -38.13 -6.29
CA LYS A 347 19.36 -38.95 -7.51
C LYS A 347 20.62 -39.82 -7.44
N LYS A 348 21.74 -39.30 -6.93
CA LYS A 348 22.98 -40.07 -6.74
C LYS A 348 22.83 -41.20 -5.72
N ARG A 349 22.05 -41.01 -4.65
CA ARG A 349 21.74 -42.06 -3.65
C ARG A 349 20.77 -43.10 -4.17
N ALA A 350 19.86 -42.76 -5.08
CA ALA A 350 18.90 -43.70 -5.66
C ALA A 350 19.53 -44.60 -6.76
N THR A 351 20.68 -44.20 -7.31
CA THR A 351 21.44 -44.96 -8.32
C THR A 351 22.65 -45.72 -7.78
N ALA A 352 22.89 -45.65 -6.47
CA ALA A 352 23.92 -46.42 -5.75
C ALA A 352 23.22 -47.49 -4.91
#